data_AF-Q9UUV3-F1
#
_entry.id   AF-Q9UUV3-F1
#
_cell.length_a   1.000
_cell.length_b   1.000
_cell.length_c   1.000
_cell.angle_alpha   90.00
_cell.angle_beta   90.00
_cell.angle_gamma   90.00
#
_symmetry.space_group_name_H-M   'P 1'
#
loop_
_entity.id
_entity.type
_entity.pdbx_description
1 polymer ?
#
loop_
_entity_poly.entity_id
_entity_poly.type
_entity_poly.pdbx_seq_one_letter_code
_entity_poly.pdbx_strand_id
1 'polypeptide(L)'
;PKGIHAEAPKQQQKKKAKIPRPPNAYILYRKDHHRQIREQNPGLHNNEISVIVGNMWRDEQPHIRDKYFSMANEIKARLLLDNPDYRYNPRRSQDIRRRVSPYLK
;
A
#
# COMPACT_ATOMS: atom_id res chain seq x y z
N PRO A 1 36.80 5.94 13.25
CA PRO A 1 36.25 4.57 13.19
C PRO A 1 34.81 4.51 13.71
N LYS A 2 33.80 4.58 12.83
CA LYS A 2 32.39 4.43 13.21
C LYS A 2 32.05 2.94 13.19
N GLY A 3 31.77 2.39 14.38
CA GLY A 3 31.47 0.99 14.61
C GLY A 3 30.18 0.54 13.91
N ILE A 4 30.24 -0.68 13.39
CA ILE A 4 29.21 -1.37 12.65
C ILE A 4 28.28 -2.00 13.69
N HIS A 5 27.15 -1.36 14.00
CA HIS A 5 26.08 -2.04 14.73
C HIS A 5 25.24 -2.84 13.73
N ALA A 6 25.61 -4.11 13.55
CA ALA A 6 24.74 -5.09 12.91
C ALA A 6 23.52 -5.32 13.83
N GLU A 7 22.39 -4.68 13.52
CA GLU A 7 21.13 -4.97 14.20
C GLU A 7 20.69 -6.40 13.85
N ALA A 8 20.59 -7.25 14.87
CA ALA A 8 20.09 -8.62 14.75
C ALA A 8 18.68 -8.65 14.10
N PRO A 9 18.37 -9.68 13.28
CA PRO A 9 17.07 -9.78 12.64
C PRO A 9 15.98 -9.93 13.72
N LYS A 10 15.10 -8.92 13.83
CA LYS A 10 13.90 -8.99 14.68
C LYS A 10 13.06 -10.17 14.23
N GLN A 11 13.05 -11.25 15.02
CA GLN A 11 12.17 -12.39 14.85
C GLN A 11 10.72 -11.91 14.91
N GLN A 12 10.10 -11.73 13.74
CA GLN A 12 8.69 -11.43 13.63
C GLN A 12 7.93 -12.67 14.07
N GLN A 13 7.44 -12.67 15.31
CA GLN A 13 6.39 -13.58 15.76
C GLN A 13 5.32 -13.62 14.66
N LYS A 14 5.13 -14.79 14.03
CA LYS A 14 4.14 -15.05 13.00
C LYS A 14 2.74 -14.82 13.59
N LYS A 15 2.30 -13.56 13.57
CA LYS A 15 0.90 -13.20 13.85
C LYS A 15 0.04 -13.98 12.85
N LYS A 16 -1.04 -14.61 13.34
CA LYS A 16 -2.06 -15.27 12.49
C LYS A 16 -2.32 -14.39 11.26
N ALA A 17 -2.23 -14.97 10.08
CA ALA A 17 -2.34 -14.25 8.81
C ALA A 17 -3.70 -13.54 8.77
N LYS A 18 -3.70 -12.22 8.94
CA LYS A 18 -4.91 -11.40 8.83
C LYS A 18 -5.21 -11.23 7.36
N ILE A 19 -6.46 -11.45 6.97
CA ILE A 19 -6.94 -11.15 5.62
C ILE A 19 -6.75 -9.64 5.39
N PRO A 20 -5.95 -9.22 4.40
CA PRO A 20 -5.75 -7.81 4.10
C PRO A 20 -7.01 -7.20 3.47
N ARG A 21 -7.08 -5.87 3.46
CA ARG A 21 -8.15 -5.18 2.77
C ARG A 21 -8.07 -5.45 1.26
N PRO A 22 -9.20 -5.63 0.57
CA PRO A 22 -9.20 -5.67 -0.88
C PRO A 22 -8.69 -4.31 -1.41
N PRO A 23 -7.79 -4.30 -2.41
CA PRO A 23 -7.31 -3.07 -3.02
C PRO A 23 -8.46 -2.36 -3.75
N ASN A 24 -8.47 -1.03 -3.69
CA ASN A 24 -9.34 -0.24 -4.56
C ASN A 24 -8.70 -0.05 -5.95
N ALA A 25 -9.44 0.56 -6.87
CA ALA A 25 -9.01 0.81 -8.25
C ALA A 25 -7.65 1.52 -8.33
N TYR A 26 -7.47 2.60 -7.56
CA TYR A 26 -6.22 3.35 -7.51
C TYR A 26 -5.03 2.53 -6.99
N ILE A 27 -5.25 1.68 -5.98
CA ILE A 27 -4.17 0.83 -5.44
C ILE A 27 -3.73 -0.21 -6.47
N LEU A 28 -4.66 -0.76 -7.27
CA LEU A 28 -4.33 -1.64 -8.40
C LEU A 28 -3.54 -0.88 -9.46
N TYR A 29 -4.05 0.27 -9.90
CA TYR A 29 -3.38 1.15 -10.86
C TYR A 29 -1.95 1.50 -10.43
N ARG A 30 -1.79 1.92 -9.17
CA ARG A 30 -0.48 2.25 -8.60
C ARG A 30 0.45 1.06 -8.63
N LYS A 31 -0.03 -0.14 -8.29
CA LYS A 31 0.81 -1.34 -8.28
C LYS A 31 1.41 -1.61 -9.66
N ASP A 32 0.62 -1.45 -10.71
CA ASP A 32 1.05 -1.73 -12.08
C ASP A 32 2.09 -0.71 -12.59
N HIS A 33 1.89 0.57 -12.29
CA HIS A 33 2.79 1.64 -12.76
C HIS A 33 4.03 1.85 -11.88
N HIS A 34 3.95 1.51 -10.59
CA HIS A 34 5.00 1.81 -9.63
C HIS A 34 6.34 1.17 -10.00
N ARG A 35 6.35 -0.07 -10.50
CA ARG A 35 7.58 -0.77 -10.83
C ARG A 35 8.34 -0.01 -11.93
N GLN A 36 7.64 0.33 -13.00
CA GLN A 36 8.20 1.05 -14.13
C GLN A 36 8.75 2.43 -13.71
N ILE A 37 8.01 3.20 -12.92
CA ILE A 37 8.47 4.54 -12.47
C ILE A 37 9.74 4.42 -11.62
N ARG A 38 9.81 3.40 -10.74
CA ARG A 38 10.99 3.17 -9.90
C ARG A 38 12.20 2.75 -10.74
N GLU A 39 12.00 1.88 -11.74
CA GLU A 39 13.07 1.42 -12.63
C GLU A 39 13.62 2.55 -13.50
N GLN A 40 12.74 3.43 -13.99
CA GLN A 40 13.13 4.60 -14.78
C GLN A 40 13.79 5.70 -13.95
N ASN A 41 13.50 5.77 -12.65
CA ASN A 41 13.99 6.82 -11.76
C ASN A 41 14.60 6.22 -10.48
N PRO A 42 15.76 5.54 -10.60
CA PRO A 42 16.44 4.93 -9.47
C PRO A 42 16.95 6.03 -8.52
N GLY A 43 16.17 6.34 -7.49
CA GLY A 43 16.46 7.42 -6.53
C GLY A 43 15.21 8.09 -5.97
N LEU A 44 14.09 8.02 -6.70
CA LEU A 44 12.83 8.59 -6.21
C LEU A 44 12.33 7.83 -4.98
N HIS A 45 11.91 8.60 -3.97
CA HIS A 45 11.28 8.04 -2.79
C HIS A 45 9.82 7.65 -3.08
N ASN A 46 9.27 6.71 -2.31
CA ASN A 46 7.89 6.25 -2.52
C ASN A 46 6.84 7.38 -2.43
N ASN A 47 7.13 8.45 -1.69
CA ASN A 47 6.27 9.62 -1.59
C ASN A 47 6.17 10.33 -2.95
N GLU A 48 7.30 10.54 -3.62
CA GLU A 48 7.37 11.18 -4.94
C GLU A 48 6.69 10.32 -6.00
N ILE A 49 6.96 9.01 -5.99
CA ILE A 49 6.27 8.06 -6.89
C ILE A 49 4.75 8.12 -6.68
N SER A 50 4.29 8.27 -5.43
CA SER A 50 2.86 8.36 -5.14
C SER A 50 2.23 9.66 -5.63
N VAL A 51 2.98 10.76 -5.67
CA VAL A 51 2.55 12.02 -6.29
C VAL A 51 2.43 11.85 -7.81
N ILE A 52 3.46 11.27 -8.45
CA ILE A 52 3.48 11.02 -9.90
C ILE A 52 2.29 10.15 -10.31
N VAL A 53 2.11 8.99 -9.68
CA VAL A 53 0.99 8.08 -9.97
C VAL A 53 -0.37 8.73 -9.68
N GLY A 54 -0.45 9.56 -8.64
CA GLY A 54 -1.66 10.31 -8.33
C GLY A 54 -2.09 11.25 -9.45
N ASN A 55 -1.12 11.93 -10.08
CA ASN A 55 -1.37 12.77 -11.24
C ASN A 55 -1.74 11.93 -12.47
N MET A 56 -1.00 10.85 -12.74
CA MET A 56 -1.32 9.93 -13.83
C MET A 56 -2.75 9.39 -13.73
N TRP A 57 -3.19 8.96 -12.54
CA TRP A 57 -4.55 8.48 -12.31
C TRP A 57 -5.60 9.56 -12.54
N ARG A 58 -5.32 10.82 -12.17
CA ARG A 58 -6.23 11.96 -12.39
C ARG A 58 -6.47 12.16 -13.88
N ASP A 59 -5.40 12.11 -14.67
CA ASP A 59 -5.39 12.41 -16.10
C ASP A 59 -5.60 11.17 -16.98
N GLU A 60 -5.80 10.00 -16.35
CA GLU A 60 -6.00 8.72 -17.04
C GLU A 60 -7.33 8.66 -17.78
N GLN A 61 -7.33 7.94 -18.89
CA GLN A 61 -8.51 7.80 -19.74
C GLN A 61 -9.67 7.12 -18.98
N PRO A 62 -10.93 7.58 -19.15
CA PRO A 62 -12.08 7.05 -18.42
C PRO A 62 -12.21 5.52 -18.54
N HIS A 63 -12.08 4.97 -19.75
CA HIS A 63 -12.20 3.53 -19.99
C HIS A 63 -11.11 2.70 -19.27
N ILE A 64 -9.91 3.26 -19.10
CA ILE A 64 -8.85 2.62 -18.31
C ILE A 64 -9.21 2.65 -16.83
N ARG A 65 -9.69 3.79 -16.32
CA ARG A 65 -10.14 3.89 -14.92
C ARG A 65 -11.27 2.92 -14.63
N ASP A 66 -12.24 2.79 -15.54
CA ASP A 66 -13.36 1.85 -15.44
C ASP A 66 -12.89 0.40 -15.37
N LYS A 67 -11.87 0.03 -16.16
CA LYS A 67 -11.23 -1.29 -16.05
C LYS A 67 -10.70 -1.55 -14.63
N TYR A 68 -10.02 -0.59 -14.01
CA TYR A 68 -9.53 -0.74 -12.63
C TYR A 68 -10.65 -0.75 -11.58
N PHE A 69 -11.75 -0.02 -11.81
CA PHE A 69 -12.94 -0.10 -10.96
C PHE A 69 -13.58 -1.49 -11.02
N SER A 70 -13.75 -2.05 -12.22
CA SER A 70 -14.27 -3.41 -12.41
C SER A 70 -13.38 -4.45 -11.74
N MET A 71 -12.05 -4.39 -11.93
CA MET A 71 -11.11 -5.31 -11.27
C MET A 71 -11.17 -5.19 -9.74
N ALA A 72 -11.26 -3.98 -9.19
CA ALA A 72 -11.36 -3.77 -7.75
C ALA A 72 -12.67 -4.33 -7.18
N ASN A 73 -13.77 -4.18 -7.90
CA ASN A 73 -15.07 -4.75 -7.53
C ASN A 73 -15.05 -6.27 -7.56
N GLU A 74 -14.45 -6.88 -8.58
CA GLU A 74 -14.30 -8.33 -8.70
C GLU A 74 -13.45 -8.90 -7.56
N ILE A 75 -12.29 -8.29 -7.26
CA ILE A 75 -11.43 -8.71 -6.16
C ILE A 75 -12.14 -8.59 -4.82
N LYS A 76 -12.89 -7.49 -4.61
CA LYS A 76 -13.71 -7.30 -3.41
C LYS A 76 -14.79 -8.38 -3.30
N ALA A 77 -15.53 -8.64 -4.38
CA ALA A 77 -16.59 -9.64 -4.40
C ALA A 77 -16.05 -11.04 -4.10
N ARG A 78 -14.94 -11.42 -4.73
CA ARG A 78 -14.26 -12.70 -4.49
C ARG A 78 -13.79 -12.83 -3.04
N LEU A 79 -13.20 -11.79 -2.47
CA LEU A 79 -12.77 -11.82 -1.06
C LEU A 79 -13.94 -12.04 -0.12
N LEU A 80 -15.08 -11.38 -0.35
CA LEU A 80 -16.29 -11.54 0.47
C LEU A 80 -16.96 -12.91 0.28
N LEU A 81 -16.88 -13.48 -0.92
CA LEU A 81 -17.36 -14.83 -1.19
C LEU A 81 -16.50 -15.89 -0.48
N ASP A 82 -15.19 -15.78 -0.62
CA ASP A 82 -14.22 -16.73 -0.03
C ASP A 82 -14.12 -16.57 1.50
N ASN A 83 -14.52 -15.40 2.04
CA ASN A 83 -14.43 -15.05 3.45
C ASN A 83 -15.74 -14.37 3.91
N PRO A 84 -16.82 -15.12 4.12
CA PRO A 84 -18.12 -14.55 4.51
C PRO A 84 -18.07 -13.79 5.84
N ASP A 85 -17.16 -14.18 6.75
CA ASP A 85 -16.94 -13.52 8.05
C ASP A 85 -15.98 -12.31 7.96
N TYR A 86 -15.51 -11.93 6.77
CA TYR A 86 -14.59 -10.81 6.63
C TYR A 86 -15.26 -9.50 7.05
N ARG A 87 -14.63 -8.80 8.01
CA ARG A 87 -15.06 -7.48 8.45
C ARG A 87 -13.88 -6.52 8.58
N TYR A 88 -14.05 -5.32 8.05
CA TYR A 88 -13.07 -4.25 8.23
C TYR A 88 -13.14 -3.69 9.65
N ASN A 89 -12.10 -3.96 10.44
CA ASN A 89 -11.95 -3.48 11.81
C ASN A 89 -10.73 -2.56 11.93
N PRO A 90 -10.86 -1.24 11.66
CA PRO A 90 -9.76 -0.30 11.83
C PRO A 90 -9.31 -0.22 13.28
N ARG A 91 -8.02 0.01 13.50
CA ARG A 91 -7.49 0.33 14.84
C ARG A 91 -7.96 1.71 15.27
N ARG A 92 -8.23 1.90 16.56
CA ARG A 92 -8.58 3.22 17.10
C ARG A 92 -7.34 4.11 17.07
N SER A 93 -7.53 5.42 16.98
CA SER A 93 -6.42 6.39 16.90
C SER A 93 -5.41 6.26 18.04
N GLN A 94 -5.86 5.89 19.24
CA GLN A 94 -4.99 5.66 20.41
C GLN A 94 -4.11 4.41 20.28
N ASP A 95 -4.55 3.41 19.52
CA ASP A 95 -3.79 2.17 19.26
C ASP A 95 -2.79 2.33 18.11
N ILE A 96 -2.92 3.41 17.34
CA ILE A 96 -2.02 3.71 16.23
C ILE A 96 -0.76 4.35 16.81
N ARG A 97 0.32 3.55 16.91
CA ARG A 97 1.67 4.08 17.14
C ARG A 97 2.00 5.05 15.99
N ARG A 98 1.89 6.34 16.26
CA ARG A 98 2.36 7.39 15.34
C ARG A 98 3.87 7.23 15.21
N ARG A 99 4.40 7.40 14.00
CA ARG A 99 5.84 7.54 13.81
C ARG A 99 6.21 8.90 14.40
N VAL A 100 6.69 8.91 15.64
CA VAL A 100 7.19 10.13 16.28
C VAL A 100 8.56 10.39 15.65
N SER A 101 8.71 11.52 14.94
CA SER A 101 10.04 11.95 14.49
C SER A 101 10.81 12.44 15.72
N PRO A 102 12.01 11.94 15.99
CA PRO A 102 12.82 12.40 17.13
C PRO A 102 13.33 13.85 16.97
N TYR A 103 13.03 14.52 15.86
CA TYR A 103 13.52 15.86 15.51
C TYR A 103 12.48 16.99 15.60
N LEU A 104 11.24 16.69 16.03
CA LEU A 104 10.25 17.72 16.35
C LEU A 104 10.25 17.93 17.86
N LYS A 105 10.96 18.97 18.32
CA LYS A 105 10.82 19.59 19.64
C LYS A 105 10.14 20.94 19.47
#